data_AF-A0A848ZMA7-F1
#
_entry.id   AF-A0A848ZMA7-F1
#
_cell.length_a   1.000
_cell.length_b   1.000
_cell.length_c   1.000
_cell.angle_alpha   90.00
_cell.angle_beta   90.00
_cell.angle_gamma   90.00
#
_symmetry.space_group_name_H-M   'P 1'
#
loop_
_entity.id
_entity.type
_entity.pdbx_description
1 polymer ?
#
loop_
_entity_poly.entity_id
_entity_poly.type
_entity_poly.pdbx_seq_one_letter_code
_entity_poly.pdbx_strand_id
1 'polypeptide(L)'
;ITVLGFLGKDVANKKGNAFNLNQKIYKRFGEFKDFQFVMVMPKGTEKSVEDLKAQLGQLSDVSKWNFVFGEEEQIKGLFNSLGTNLSLDADLGTPYVFIIDKERILRGRDDDEDEGVKYGFDTSSVADLNNKMEDDIKIILAEYRMALKKNTAERAK
;
A
#
# COMPACT_ATOMS: atom_id res chain seq x y z
N ILE A 1 1.40 9.94 0.32
CA ILE A 1 1.29 8.66 1.05
C ILE A 1 0.93 7.61 0.01
N THR A 2 1.71 6.53 -0.01
CA THR A 2 1.58 5.45 -0.96
C THR A 2 1.39 4.16 -0.19
N VAL A 3 0.33 3.42 -0.50
CA VAL A 3 0.21 2.02 -0.09
C VAL A 3 0.90 1.17 -1.16
N LEU A 4 2.05 0.60 -0.81
CA LEU A 4 2.86 -0.24 -1.70
C LEU A 4 2.53 -1.71 -1.45
N GLY A 5 2.20 -2.45 -2.50
CA GLY A 5 1.92 -3.89 -2.42
C GLY A 5 2.60 -4.69 -3.52
N PHE A 6 2.74 -5.99 -3.31
CA PHE A 6 3.34 -6.93 -4.25
C PHE A 6 2.38 -8.10 -4.46
N LEU A 7 1.67 -8.14 -5.59
CA LEU A 7 0.65 -9.18 -5.83
C LEU A 7 1.24 -10.45 -6.46
N GLY A 8 2.44 -10.37 -7.05
CA GLY A 8 3.09 -11.51 -7.67
C GLY A 8 2.41 -11.99 -8.97
N LYS A 9 2.81 -13.17 -9.44
CA LYS A 9 2.34 -13.80 -10.68
C LYS A 9 0.90 -14.32 -10.54
N ASP A 10 0.54 -14.79 -9.36
CA ASP A 10 -0.78 -15.35 -9.06
C ASP A 10 -1.79 -14.30 -8.58
N VAL A 11 -2.17 -13.42 -9.50
CA VAL A 11 -3.12 -12.34 -9.23
C VAL A 11 -4.48 -12.88 -8.77
N ALA A 12 -4.89 -14.04 -9.29
CA ALA A 12 -6.19 -14.64 -8.98
C ALA A 12 -6.34 -14.96 -7.50
N ASN A 13 -5.32 -15.58 -6.90
CA ASN A 13 -5.32 -15.90 -5.47
C ASN A 13 -5.15 -14.67 -4.57
N LYS A 14 -4.62 -13.57 -5.08
CA LYS A 14 -4.50 -12.30 -4.34
C LYS A 14 -5.67 -11.33 -4.58
N LYS A 15 -6.71 -11.72 -5.33
CA LYS A 15 -7.91 -10.90 -5.55
C LYS A 15 -8.59 -10.52 -4.22
N GLY A 16 -8.77 -11.50 -3.32
CA GLY A 16 -9.39 -11.25 -2.01
C GLY A 16 -8.67 -10.16 -1.21
N ASN A 17 -7.35 -10.20 -1.23
CA ASN A 17 -6.48 -9.20 -0.60
C ASN A 17 -6.70 -7.80 -1.18
N ALA A 18 -6.74 -7.69 -2.52
CA ALA A 18 -7.02 -6.43 -3.20
C ALA A 18 -8.43 -5.90 -2.89
N PHE A 19 -9.43 -6.76 -2.79
CA PHE A 19 -10.79 -6.36 -2.40
C PHE A 19 -10.86 -5.87 -0.96
N ASN A 20 -10.19 -6.56 -0.03
CA ASN A 20 -10.11 -6.14 1.37
C ASN A 20 -9.49 -4.75 1.50
N LEU A 21 -8.35 -4.53 0.83
CA LEU A 21 -7.73 -3.22 0.74
C LEU A 21 -8.66 -2.16 0.17
N ASN A 22 -9.38 -2.50 -0.90
CA ASN A 22 -10.28 -1.55 -1.54
C ASN A 22 -11.41 -1.12 -0.58
N GLN A 23 -12.03 -2.08 0.09
CA GLN A 23 -13.16 -1.83 0.99
C GLN A 23 -12.73 -1.15 2.29
N LYS A 24 -11.59 -1.53 2.88
CA LYS A 24 -11.19 -1.06 4.21
C LYS A 24 -10.36 0.21 4.17
N ILE A 25 -9.51 0.36 3.15
CA ILE A 25 -8.55 1.45 3.07
C ILE A 25 -8.90 2.39 1.92
N TYR A 26 -8.96 1.88 0.68
CA TYR A 26 -9.10 2.75 -0.49
C TYR A 26 -10.39 3.57 -0.46
N LYS A 27 -11.54 2.97 -0.15
CA LYS A 27 -12.81 3.73 -0.08
C LYS A 27 -12.79 4.87 0.94
N ARG A 28 -11.98 4.77 2.00
CA ARG A 28 -11.91 5.79 3.07
C ARG A 28 -10.92 6.91 2.75
N PHE A 29 -9.81 6.58 2.09
CA PHE A 29 -8.70 7.50 1.86
C PHE A 29 -8.46 7.84 0.38
N GLY A 30 -9.15 7.17 -0.53
CA GLY A 30 -9.04 7.31 -1.97
C GLY A 30 -9.44 8.68 -2.48
N GLU A 31 -10.22 9.47 -1.74
CA GLU A 31 -10.56 10.84 -2.14
C GLU A 31 -9.40 11.83 -1.88
N PHE A 32 -8.45 11.48 -1.00
CA PHE A 32 -7.36 12.38 -0.63
C PHE A 32 -6.38 12.54 -1.80
N LYS A 33 -6.14 13.78 -2.23
CA LYS A 33 -5.30 14.11 -3.41
C LYS A 33 -3.91 13.45 -3.36
N ASP A 34 -3.33 13.38 -2.17
CA ASP A 34 -1.95 12.95 -1.93
C ASP A 34 -1.80 11.47 -1.55
N PHE A 35 -2.88 10.69 -1.72
CA PHE A 35 -2.95 9.27 -1.40
C PHE A 35 -3.05 8.43 -2.67
N GLN A 36 -2.30 7.32 -2.73
CA GLN A 36 -2.30 6.41 -3.87
C GLN A 36 -2.00 4.97 -3.45
N PHE A 37 -2.41 4.03 -4.29
CA PHE A 37 -1.99 2.64 -4.24
C PHE A 37 -0.99 2.39 -5.37
N VAL A 38 0.09 1.69 -5.06
CA VAL A 38 1.09 1.23 -6.04
C VAL A 38 1.26 -0.27 -5.84
N MET A 39 0.81 -1.04 -6.83
CA MET A 39 0.96 -2.50 -6.86
C MET A 39 2.09 -2.86 -7.82
N VAL A 40 3.13 -3.49 -7.27
CA VAL A 40 4.26 -4.01 -8.03
C VAL A 40 3.92 -5.41 -8.52
N MET A 41 4.12 -5.60 -9.82
CA MET A 41 3.71 -6.78 -10.56
C MET A 41 4.88 -7.30 -11.38
N PRO A 42 5.06 -8.63 -11.51
CA PRO A 42 5.94 -9.21 -12.52
C PRO A 42 5.47 -8.85 -13.93
N LYS A 43 6.39 -8.60 -14.86
CA LYS A 43 6.02 -8.49 -16.28
C LYS A 43 5.35 -9.77 -16.78
N GLY A 44 4.41 -9.63 -17.71
CA GLY A 44 3.58 -10.74 -18.19
C GLY A 44 2.26 -10.92 -17.42
N THR A 45 2.03 -10.18 -16.33
CA THR A 45 0.77 -10.21 -15.59
C THR A 45 -0.20 -9.08 -15.97
N GLU A 46 0.08 -8.33 -17.04
CA GLU A 46 -0.68 -7.14 -17.46
C GLU A 46 -2.16 -7.47 -17.66
N LYS A 47 -2.46 -8.57 -18.36
CA LYS A 47 -3.83 -9.02 -18.62
C LYS A 47 -4.59 -9.35 -17.33
N SER A 48 -3.91 -9.98 -16.37
CA SER A 48 -4.49 -10.30 -15.06
C SER A 48 -4.78 -9.03 -14.25
N VAL A 49 -3.93 -8.01 -14.39
CA VAL A 49 -4.13 -6.69 -13.77
C VAL A 49 -5.30 -5.94 -14.41
N GLU A 50 -5.48 -6.02 -15.74
CA GLU A 50 -6.62 -5.42 -16.42
C GLU A 50 -7.95 -6.00 -15.90
N ASP A 51 -8.03 -7.33 -15.76
CA ASP A 51 -9.19 -7.99 -15.16
C ASP A 51 -9.40 -7.55 -13.70
N LEU A 52 -8.34 -7.51 -12.89
CA LEU A 52 -8.42 -7.01 -11.51
C LEU A 52 -8.93 -5.57 -11.45
N LYS A 53 -8.41 -4.66 -12.30
CA LYS A 53 -8.86 -3.27 -12.38
C LYS A 53 -10.33 -3.17 -12.77
N ALA A 54 -10.77 -3.95 -13.75
CA ALA A 54 -12.18 -3.97 -14.16
C ALA A 54 -13.09 -4.38 -13.00
N GLN A 55 -12.70 -5.39 -12.23
CA GLN A 55 -13.47 -5.85 -11.06
C GLN A 55 -13.48 -4.84 -9.93
N LEU A 56 -12.33 -4.23 -9.61
CA LEU A 56 -12.25 -3.15 -8.61
C LEU A 56 -13.07 -1.92 -9.04
N GLY A 57 -13.07 -1.60 -10.34
CA GLY A 57 -13.83 -0.49 -10.93
C GLY A 57 -15.35 -0.64 -10.82
N GLN A 58 -15.86 -1.87 -10.65
CA GLN A 58 -17.29 -2.09 -10.35
C GLN A 58 -17.66 -1.68 -8.92
N LEU A 59 -16.69 -1.54 -8.02
CA LEU A 59 -16.91 -1.29 -6.60
C LEU A 59 -16.60 0.15 -6.16
N SER A 60 -15.65 0.80 -6.83
CA SER A 60 -15.21 2.17 -6.55
C SER A 60 -14.42 2.73 -7.73
N ASP A 61 -14.20 4.05 -7.73
CA ASP A 61 -13.16 4.63 -8.58
C ASP A 61 -11.82 3.91 -8.34
N VAL A 62 -11.03 3.69 -9.39
CA VAL A 62 -9.71 3.04 -9.31
C VAL A 62 -8.61 3.93 -9.87
N SER A 63 -8.87 5.23 -10.04
CA SER A 63 -7.93 6.17 -10.64
C SER A 63 -6.59 6.27 -9.89
N LYS A 64 -6.59 5.96 -8.59
CA LYS A 64 -5.39 5.99 -7.73
C LYS A 64 -4.78 4.61 -7.49
N TRP A 65 -5.25 3.58 -8.19
CA TRP A 65 -4.60 2.28 -8.26
C TRP A 65 -3.60 2.26 -9.42
N ASN A 66 -2.33 2.45 -9.08
CA ASN A 66 -1.23 2.38 -10.01
C ASN A 66 -0.62 0.97 -9.98
N PHE A 67 -0.31 0.44 -11.15
CA PHE A 67 0.32 -0.87 -11.28
C PHE A 67 1.62 -0.70 -12.05
N VAL A 68 2.71 -1.21 -11.48
CA VAL A 68 4.06 -1.08 -12.03
C VAL A 68 4.58 -2.47 -12.33
N PHE A 69 5.05 -2.69 -13.56
CA PHE A 69 5.53 -3.99 -14.01
C PHE A 69 7.06 -4.01 -14.03
N GLY A 70 7.66 -5.01 -13.39
CA GLY A 70 9.10 -5.16 -13.27
C GLY A 70 9.57 -6.58 -13.58
N GLU A 71 10.86 -6.71 -13.92
CA GLU A 71 11.52 -8.01 -13.94
C GLU A 71 11.68 -8.54 -12.52
N GLU A 72 11.81 -9.86 -12.39
CA GLU A 72 11.93 -10.54 -11.09
C GLU A 72 13.03 -9.97 -10.20
N GLU A 73 14.21 -9.70 -10.76
CA GLU A 73 15.34 -9.12 -10.04
C GLU A 73 15.05 -7.70 -9.52
N GLN A 74 14.32 -6.89 -10.30
CA GLN A 74 13.95 -5.53 -9.92
C GLN A 74 12.95 -5.54 -8.77
N ILE A 75 11.99 -6.46 -8.80
CA ILE A 75 10.97 -6.61 -7.76
C ILE A 75 11.62 -7.06 -6.45
N LYS A 76 12.49 -8.08 -6.51
CA LYS A 76 13.26 -8.53 -5.35
C LYS A 76 14.14 -7.42 -4.78
N GLY A 77 14.84 -6.67 -5.65
CA GLY A 77 15.65 -5.53 -5.26
C GLY A 77 14.85 -4.43 -4.54
N LEU A 78 13.69 -4.06 -5.10
CA LEU A 78 12.80 -3.09 -4.48
C LEU A 78 12.30 -3.58 -3.11
N PHE A 79 11.82 -4.83 -3.02
CA PHE A 79 11.33 -5.39 -1.77
C PHE A 79 12.42 -5.42 -0.69
N ASN A 80 13.63 -5.87 -1.04
CA ASN A 80 14.76 -5.91 -0.11
C ASN A 80 15.17 -4.50 0.36
N SER A 81 15.03 -3.49 -0.49
CA SER A 81 15.32 -2.10 -0.11
C SER A 81 14.40 -1.54 0.98
N LEU A 82 13.25 -2.18 1.22
CA LEU A 82 12.35 -1.82 2.32
C LEU A 82 12.95 -2.17 3.70
N GLY A 83 13.96 -3.05 3.75
CA GLY A 83 14.68 -3.37 4.98
C GLY A 83 13.82 -4.10 6.04
N THR A 84 12.79 -4.83 5.60
CA THR A 84 11.85 -5.51 6.50
C THR A 84 12.27 -6.94 6.80
N ASN A 85 11.71 -7.53 7.86
CA ASN A 85 11.84 -8.95 8.19
C ASN A 85 10.85 -9.87 7.43
N LEU A 86 10.08 -9.31 6.50
CA LEU A 86 9.12 -10.05 5.68
C LEU A 86 9.80 -10.62 4.42
N SER A 87 9.11 -11.49 3.70
CA SER A 87 9.63 -12.11 2.48
C SER A 87 8.57 -12.18 1.39
N LEU A 88 9.03 -12.17 0.14
CA LEU A 88 8.20 -12.50 -1.02
C LEU A 88 8.06 -14.02 -1.13
N ASP A 89 6.90 -14.47 -1.60
CA ASP A 89 6.67 -15.85 -2.00
C ASP A 89 7.36 -16.18 -3.35
N ALA A 90 7.27 -17.45 -3.78
CA ALA A 90 7.88 -17.91 -5.04
C ALA A 90 7.32 -17.20 -6.28
N ASP A 91 6.10 -16.65 -6.18
CA ASP A 91 5.43 -15.90 -7.23
C ASP A 91 5.74 -14.39 -7.17
N LEU A 92 6.66 -13.97 -6.30
CA LEU A 92 7.03 -12.56 -6.07
C LEU A 92 5.89 -11.74 -5.46
N GLY A 93 4.95 -12.42 -4.79
CA GLY A 93 3.84 -11.81 -4.08
C GLY A 93 4.06 -11.81 -2.57
N THR A 94 3.25 -11.04 -1.86
CA THR A 94 3.13 -11.11 -0.40
C THR A 94 1.73 -10.67 0.04
N PRO A 95 1.14 -11.23 1.10
CA PRO A 95 -0.11 -10.71 1.62
C PRO A 95 0.07 -9.37 2.34
N TYR A 96 1.29 -8.90 2.55
CA TYR A 96 1.56 -7.66 3.25
C TYR A 96 1.60 -6.45 2.31
N VAL A 97 1.13 -5.31 2.80
CA VAL A 97 1.34 -3.99 2.18
C VAL A 97 2.09 -3.07 3.12
N PHE A 98 2.72 -2.07 2.53
CA PHE A 98 3.63 -1.14 3.19
C PHE A 98 3.13 0.29 3.00
N ILE A 99 3.26 1.12 4.04
CA ILE A 99 2.93 2.55 3.93
C ILE A 99 4.22 3.31 3.69
N ILE A 100 4.31 3.96 2.54
CA ILE A 100 5.41 4.87 2.21
C ILE A 100 4.90 6.30 2.31
N ASP A 101 5.54 7.12 3.13
CA ASP A 101 5.15 8.52 3.29
C ASP A 101 5.60 9.40 2.09
N LYS A 102 5.48 10.73 2.22
CA LYS A 102 5.87 11.67 1.17
C LYS A 102 7.39 11.86 1.05
N GLU A 103 8.14 11.52 2.10
CA GLU A 103 9.61 11.57 2.15
C GLU A 103 10.24 10.28 1.63
N ARG A 104 9.41 9.33 1.17
CA ARG A 104 9.80 8.00 0.64
C ARG A 104 10.34 7.09 1.74
N ILE A 105 9.92 7.32 2.98
CA ILE A 105 10.30 6.51 4.13
C ILE A 105 9.20 5.49 4.39
N LEU A 106 9.61 4.25 4.67
CA LEU A 106 8.71 3.19 5.13
C LEU A 106 8.21 3.53 6.53
N ARG A 107 6.89 3.59 6.69
CA ARG A 107 6.24 3.77 7.99
C ARG A 107 5.85 2.40 8.53
N GLY A 108 6.54 2.00 9.59
CA GLY A 108 6.15 0.87 10.43
C GLY A 108 5.43 1.35 11.68
N ARG A 109 4.85 0.41 12.42
CA ARG A 109 4.26 0.62 13.74
C ARG A 109 5.23 0.13 14.81
N ASP A 110 5.57 1.01 15.75
CA ASP A 110 6.52 0.78 16.85
C ASP A 110 5.84 0.59 18.22
N ASP A 111 4.53 0.83 18.31
CA ASP A 111 3.77 0.93 19.57
C ASP A 111 3.11 -0.40 20.04
N ASP A 112 3.34 -1.52 19.35
CA ASP A 112 2.89 -2.85 19.83
C ASP A 112 4.00 -3.44 20.74
N GLU A 113 3.91 -3.20 22.06
CA GLU A 113 4.89 -3.60 23.11
C GLU A 113 5.23 -5.12 23.11
N ASP A 114 4.41 -5.98 22.51
CA ASP A 114 4.57 -7.44 22.48
C ASP A 114 5.15 -8.02 21.16
N GLU A 115 5.12 -7.30 20.03
CA GLU A 115 5.48 -7.85 18.70
C GLU A 115 6.67 -7.16 18.00
N GLY A 116 7.21 -6.07 18.55
CA GLY A 116 8.27 -5.28 17.91
C GLY A 116 7.78 -4.48 16.71
N VAL A 117 8.71 -3.94 15.91
CA VAL A 117 8.36 -3.03 14.80
C VAL A 117 7.63 -3.78 13.68
N LYS A 118 6.36 -3.45 13.46
CA LYS A 118 5.55 -3.98 12.37
C LYS A 118 5.72 -3.15 11.10
N TYR A 119 6.45 -3.70 10.13
CA TYR A 119 6.77 -3.01 8.88
C TYR A 119 5.67 -3.06 7.82
N GLY A 120 4.76 -4.05 7.88
CA GLY A 120 3.71 -4.24 6.87
C GLY A 120 2.41 -4.77 7.46
N PHE A 121 1.32 -4.54 6.75
CA PHE A 121 -0.05 -4.87 7.16
C PHE A 121 -0.60 -6.01 6.31
N ASP A 122 -1.12 -7.03 6.97
CA ASP A 122 -1.67 -8.22 6.33
C ASP A 122 -3.04 -7.91 5.73
N THR A 123 -3.12 -7.99 4.41
CA THR A 123 -4.32 -7.71 3.63
C THR A 123 -5.35 -8.84 3.64
N SER A 124 -4.96 -10.02 4.09
CA SER A 124 -5.89 -11.13 4.33
C SER A 124 -6.65 -10.94 5.66
N SER A 125 -6.08 -10.17 6.60
CA SER A 125 -6.69 -9.88 7.90
C SER A 125 -7.46 -8.56 7.88
N VAL A 126 -8.79 -8.65 7.83
CA VAL A 126 -9.66 -7.47 7.92
C VAL A 126 -9.44 -6.68 9.21
N ALA A 127 -9.14 -7.37 10.32
CA ALA A 127 -8.84 -6.73 11.60
C ALA A 127 -7.54 -5.92 11.53
N ASP A 128 -6.50 -6.45 10.88
CA ASP A 128 -5.23 -5.74 10.71
C ASP A 128 -5.40 -4.47 9.88
N LEU A 129 -6.18 -4.55 8.80
CA LEU A 129 -6.50 -3.38 7.99
C LEU A 129 -7.31 -2.32 8.75
N ASN A 130 -8.37 -2.74 9.45
CA ASN A 130 -9.32 -1.81 10.07
C ASN A 130 -8.84 -1.22 11.39
N ASN A 131 -8.10 -2.00 12.19
CA ASN A 131 -7.70 -1.59 13.53
C ASN A 131 -6.24 -1.13 13.58
N LYS A 132 -5.40 -1.58 12.65
CA LYS A 132 -3.99 -1.17 12.58
C LYS A 132 -3.75 -0.18 11.43
N MET A 133 -3.82 -0.65 10.19
CA MET A 133 -3.44 0.14 9.02
C MET A 133 -4.26 1.44 8.86
N GLU A 134 -5.56 1.39 9.09
CA GLU A 134 -6.44 2.55 8.96
C GLU A 134 -6.03 3.68 9.92
N ASP A 135 -5.69 3.34 11.16
CA ASP A 135 -5.32 4.31 12.18
C ASP A 135 -3.98 4.98 11.85
N ASP A 136 -3.00 4.17 11.41
CA ASP A 136 -1.69 4.69 11.00
C ASP A 136 -1.80 5.62 9.80
N ILE A 137 -2.65 5.30 8.82
CA ILE A 137 -2.91 6.20 7.68
C ILE A 137 -3.53 7.52 8.15
N LYS A 138 -4.45 7.50 9.13
CA LYS A 138 -5.06 8.73 9.67
C LYS A 138 -4.00 9.60 10.36
N ILE A 139 -3.13 9.00 11.16
CA ILE A 139 -2.04 9.71 11.85
C ILE A 139 -1.12 10.36 10.81
N ILE A 140 -0.62 9.59 9.84
CA ILE A 140 0.29 10.11 8.81
C ILE A 140 -0.37 11.23 7.98
N LEU A 141 -1.66 11.08 7.65
CA LEU A 141 -2.42 12.13 6.95
C LEU A 141 -2.57 13.41 7.81
N ALA A 142 -2.78 13.27 9.12
CA ALA A 142 -2.87 14.40 10.03
C ALA A 142 -1.52 15.13 10.16
N GLU A 143 -0.42 14.39 10.33
CA GLU A 143 0.96 14.91 10.35
C GLU A 143 1.25 15.71 9.07
N TYR A 144 0.95 15.11 7.91
CA TYR A 144 1.15 15.74 6.61
C TYR A 144 0.34 17.03 6.46
N ARG A 145 -0.95 17.03 6.87
CA ARG A 145 -1.80 18.23 6.83
C ARG A 145 -1.29 19.33 7.75
N MET A 146 -0.77 18.99 8.93
CA MET A 146 -0.18 19.97 9.84
C MET A 146 1.08 20.60 9.26
N ALA A 147 1.97 19.79 8.68
CA ALA A 147 3.19 20.27 8.03
C ALA A 147 2.90 21.23 6.85
N LEU A 148 1.92 20.89 6.00
CA LEU A 148 1.50 21.76 4.89
C LEU A 148 0.97 23.12 5.36
N LYS A 149 0.18 23.14 6.44
CA LYS A 149 -0.37 24.37 7.02
C LYS A 149 0.76 25.27 7.55
N LYS A 150 1.75 24.71 8.25
CA LYS A 150 2.91 25.45 8.74
C LYS A 150 3.70 26.08 7.57
N ASN A 151 4.00 25.29 6.53
CA ASN A 151 4.77 25.79 5.39
C ASN A 151 4.05 26.89 4.59
N THR A 152 2.72 26.77 4.45
CA THR A 152 1.91 27.81 3.78
C THR A 152 1.88 29.10 4.59
N ALA A 153 1.79 29.00 5.92
CA ALA A 153 1.79 30.16 6.81
C ALA A 153 3.16 30.88 6.86
N GLU A 154 4.27 30.15 6.75
CA GLU A 154 5.61 30.74 6.68
C GLU A 154 5.91 31.41 5.34
N ARG A 155 5.38 30.88 4.22
CA ARG A 155 5.55 31.48 2.88
C ARG A 155 4.69 32.72 2.63
N ALA A 156 3.68 32.95 3.45
CA ALA A 156 2.80 34.12 3.37
C ALA A 156 3.28 35.32 4.22
N LYS A 157 4.41 35.18 4.90
CA LYS A 157 5.13 36.25 5.60
C LYS A 157 6.33 36.70 4.80
#